data_AF-A0A846G5D0-F1
#
_entry.id   AF-A0A846G5D0-F1
#
_cell.length_a   1.000
_cell.length_b   1.000
_cell.length_c   1.000
_cell.angle_alpha   90.00
_cell.angle_beta   90.00
_cell.angle_gamma   90.00
#
_symmetry.space_group_name_H-M   'P 1'
#
loop_
_entity.id
_entity.type
_entity.pdbx_description
1 polymer ?
#
loop_
_entity_poly.entity_id
_entity_poly.type
_entity_poly.pdbx_seq_one_letter_code
_entity_poly.pdbx_strand_id
1 'polypeptide(L)'
;MSSESSKKLILITALLSLIPLSAAQYLPQVSNNFISTFWQKLTTTNTSNNSLAIATPTPSLSKPPKPPLQTYKNFDIVIYGDELQGICAAIWAKKTLGNTGKIVLIRSNSENAPLGGLLTRSGLAYLDYDKTPGWQNRPYSQCFLNFLKKAKVVEACVAPDKGIKAMKEMLEEAGIVVISHASITPYVENQKIKFVQINDTNIRVKAGAFIDTTQDAELARKAGVSYSVGFASQNPKLRDETIATSIVPTVTGLSIYEFKNIEAKILYNRQKMTKIKAKIQADQTPTNAEFTLAKFRLPIIKTYKDGYINRSIALGGAYHIHRKHSFNLDLSSIFLFDKLNICRVGQRELSLNGFLFKYNSQKVREIELNNFKPTQEMIIEMQELEAWLRKMSGKDVKVILPSEVYIRHSLNIMDVVDPLTGKEILQGGTSAENSIGTFSYEFDFRGGVKGLGINYLPLPRYNFGIESALAKNVNNLAVVGRSSGYIGIAVAVARIQTMSIYQGQAIGVAAAMANQKDIPLNQITSAEVREKLEELTGKQTKLRGENRIGDKDYSHVK
;
A
#
# COMPACT_ATOMS: atom_id res chain seq x y z
N MET A 1 23.87 32.74 -27.20
CA MET A 1 24.26 32.75 -28.63
C MET A 1 25.42 31.77 -28.77
N SER A 2 25.42 30.72 -29.60
CA SER A 2 24.53 30.31 -30.69
C SER A 2 24.46 28.78 -30.73
N SER A 3 23.23 28.29 -30.89
CA SER A 3 22.86 26.93 -31.25
C SER A 3 23.26 26.61 -32.69
N GLU A 4 23.93 25.47 -32.96
CA GLU A 4 23.75 24.72 -34.23
C GLU A 4 24.45 23.35 -34.32
N SER A 5 25.09 22.83 -33.28
CA SER A 5 25.86 21.58 -33.36
C SER A 5 25.15 20.31 -32.84
N SER A 6 23.95 20.41 -32.26
CA SER A 6 23.28 19.26 -31.61
C SER A 6 22.17 18.59 -32.43
N LYS A 7 22.02 18.91 -33.71
CA LYS A 7 20.97 18.34 -34.59
C LYS A 7 21.45 17.29 -35.61
N LYS A 8 22.70 16.82 -35.53
CA LYS A 8 23.25 15.78 -36.44
C LYS A 8 23.55 14.42 -35.81
N LEU A 9 23.19 14.19 -34.56
CA LEU A 9 23.41 12.90 -33.86
C LEU A 9 22.13 12.07 -33.65
N ILE A 10 21.01 12.49 -34.25
CA ILE A 10 19.73 11.76 -34.26
C ILE A 10 19.39 11.46 -35.73
N LEU A 11 20.20 10.62 -36.38
CA LEU A 11 19.82 9.96 -37.64
C LEU A 11 20.68 8.72 -38.00
N ILE A 12 21.47 8.17 -37.06
CA ILE A 12 22.31 6.97 -37.30
C ILE A 12 22.06 5.91 -36.21
N THR A 13 20.82 5.78 -35.76
CA THR A 13 20.42 4.74 -34.78
C THR A 13 19.04 4.13 -35.08
N ALA A 14 18.67 4.11 -36.36
CA ALA A 14 17.44 3.48 -36.82
C ALA A 14 17.62 2.90 -38.24
N LEU A 15 18.60 2.03 -38.43
CA LEU A 15 18.73 1.17 -39.63
C LEU A 15 19.89 0.20 -39.44
N LEU A 16 19.75 -0.76 -38.53
CA LEU A 16 20.58 -1.99 -38.46
C LEU A 16 19.88 -3.00 -37.55
N SER A 17 18.65 -3.34 -37.92
CA SER A 17 17.89 -4.44 -37.31
C SER A 17 17.19 -5.21 -38.41
N LEU A 18 17.95 -5.83 -39.31
CA LEU A 18 17.48 -6.78 -40.31
C LEU A 18 18.72 -7.52 -40.85
N ILE A 19 19.05 -8.66 -40.27
CA ILE A 19 19.62 -9.87 -40.90
C ILE A 19 19.63 -10.96 -39.80
N PRO A 20 18.93 -12.09 -39.96
CA PRO A 20 19.04 -13.24 -39.09
C PRO A 20 19.95 -14.33 -39.65
N LEU A 21 20.17 -15.36 -38.81
CA LEU A 21 20.62 -16.73 -39.08
C LEU A 21 22.12 -17.08 -38.86
N SER A 22 22.30 -17.89 -37.81
CA SER A 22 22.93 -19.22 -37.83
C SER A 22 24.07 -19.48 -38.82
N ALA A 23 25.28 -19.68 -38.27
CA ALA A 23 26.15 -20.81 -38.57
C ALA A 23 27.35 -20.75 -37.63
N ALA A 24 27.18 -21.33 -36.43
CA ALA A 24 28.30 -21.77 -35.63
C ALA A 24 28.84 -23.05 -36.28
N GLN A 25 29.86 -22.93 -37.12
CA GLN A 25 30.73 -24.02 -37.53
C GLN A 25 31.81 -23.40 -38.44
N TYR A 26 33.03 -23.32 -37.91
CA TYR A 26 34.35 -23.11 -38.55
C TYR A 26 35.21 -22.26 -37.62
N LEU A 27 35.66 -22.89 -36.53
CA LEU A 27 36.78 -22.43 -35.71
C LEU A 27 37.89 -23.46 -35.85
N PRO A 28 39.11 -23.03 -36.19
CA PRO A 28 40.31 -23.56 -35.57
C PRO A 28 41.02 -22.48 -34.74
N GLN A 29 41.63 -22.95 -33.66
CA GLN A 29 42.34 -22.18 -32.63
C GLN A 29 43.51 -21.36 -33.19
N VAL A 30 43.67 -20.11 -32.72
CA VAL A 30 44.98 -19.43 -32.68
C VAL A 30 45.13 -18.67 -31.36
N SER A 31 46.30 -18.85 -30.76
CA SER A 31 46.73 -18.51 -29.41
C SER A 31 47.05 -17.03 -29.16
N ASN A 32 47.02 -16.68 -27.86
CA ASN A 32 47.52 -15.48 -27.20
C ASN A 32 48.83 -14.91 -27.79
N ASN A 33 48.80 -13.62 -28.18
CA ASN A 33 49.83 -12.59 -27.98
C ASN A 33 49.66 -11.46 -29.01
N PHE A 34 48.79 -10.49 -28.75
CA PHE A 34 48.76 -9.24 -29.52
C PHE A 34 48.07 -8.15 -28.68
N ILE A 35 48.87 -7.39 -27.94
CA ILE A 35 48.76 -5.95 -27.60
C ILE A 35 49.86 -5.71 -26.53
N SER A 36 51.11 -5.65 -26.98
CA SER A 36 52.24 -5.19 -26.14
C SER A 36 53.32 -4.42 -26.93
N THR A 37 53.00 -3.90 -28.12
CA THR A 37 54.01 -3.27 -28.99
C THR A 37 53.52 -2.01 -29.71
N PHE A 38 52.59 -1.25 -29.12
CA PHE A 38 52.21 0.09 -29.63
C PHE A 38 52.95 1.25 -28.95
N TRP A 39 53.65 1.01 -27.84
CA TRP A 39 54.26 2.07 -27.01
C TRP A 39 55.78 2.21 -27.14
N GLN A 40 56.44 1.52 -28.06
CA GLN A 40 57.91 1.45 -28.11
C GLN A 40 58.53 1.99 -29.41
N LYS A 41 57.85 2.92 -30.11
CA LYS A 41 58.35 3.43 -31.40
C LYS A 41 58.16 4.92 -31.68
N LEU A 42 58.10 5.76 -30.65
CA LEU A 42 58.12 7.21 -30.81
C LEU A 42 59.08 7.86 -29.79
N THR A 43 60.37 7.55 -29.91
CA THR A 43 61.47 8.37 -29.38
C THR A 43 62.65 8.39 -30.37
N THR A 44 63.38 9.50 -30.37
CA THR A 44 64.51 9.96 -31.22
C THR A 44 64.07 10.78 -32.45
N THR A 45 64.54 12.01 -32.74
CA THR A 45 65.59 12.94 -32.22
C THR A 45 65.26 14.33 -32.85
N ASN A 46 65.52 15.51 -32.27
CA ASN A 46 66.83 16.19 -32.26
C ASN A 46 66.82 17.51 -31.44
N THR A 47 68.00 17.90 -30.99
CA THR A 47 68.39 18.95 -30.02
C THR A 47 68.49 20.40 -30.54
N SER A 48 68.22 21.39 -29.67
CA SER A 48 69.08 22.58 -29.47
C SER A 48 68.66 23.43 -28.25
N ASN A 49 69.63 23.78 -27.39
CA ASN A 49 69.51 24.60 -26.17
C ASN A 49 69.29 26.09 -26.46
N ASN A 50 68.45 26.78 -25.68
CA ASN A 50 68.87 27.86 -24.75
C ASN A 50 67.70 28.60 -24.07
N SER A 51 67.76 28.60 -22.72
CA SER A 51 67.41 29.65 -21.75
C SER A 51 66.10 30.46 -21.87
N LEU A 52 65.19 30.26 -20.90
CA LEU A 52 64.80 31.24 -19.87
C LEU A 52 63.70 30.62 -19.00
N ALA A 53 64.03 30.29 -17.74
CA ALA A 53 63.08 29.72 -16.79
C ALA A 53 62.14 30.82 -16.26
N ILE A 54 60.87 30.78 -16.69
CA ILE A 54 59.77 31.47 -16.01
C ILE A 54 59.05 30.41 -15.17
N ALA A 55 59.16 30.51 -13.86
CA ALA A 55 58.45 29.64 -12.94
C ALA A 55 56.94 29.97 -12.97
N THR A 56 56.15 29.14 -13.63
CA THR A 56 54.69 29.13 -13.48
C THR A 56 54.31 28.39 -12.18
N PRO A 57 53.48 28.98 -11.30
CA PRO A 57 53.03 28.28 -10.10
C PRO A 57 52.11 27.12 -10.48
N THR A 58 52.48 25.91 -10.05
CA THR A 58 51.66 24.70 -10.18
C THR A 58 50.33 24.89 -9.44
N PRO A 59 49.16 24.63 -10.05
CA PRO A 59 47.90 24.66 -9.33
C PRO A 59 47.94 23.54 -8.30
N SER A 60 47.89 23.88 -7.01
CA SER A 60 47.72 22.88 -5.96
C SER A 60 46.37 22.20 -6.18
N LEU A 61 46.38 20.91 -6.52
CA LEU A 61 45.21 20.05 -6.44
C LEU A 61 44.73 20.04 -4.99
N SER A 62 43.72 20.86 -4.69
CA SER A 62 43.05 20.85 -3.40
C SER A 62 42.49 19.45 -3.17
N LYS A 63 42.91 18.80 -2.07
CA LYS A 63 42.31 17.52 -1.64
C LYS A 63 40.78 17.65 -1.64
N PRO A 64 40.05 16.64 -2.13
CA PRO A 64 38.60 16.67 -2.10
C PRO A 64 38.13 16.95 -0.66
N PRO A 65 37.08 17.79 -0.47
CA PRO A 65 36.61 18.16 0.85
C PRO A 65 36.33 16.91 1.66
N LYS A 66 36.85 16.87 2.90
CA LYS A 66 36.63 15.78 3.84
C LYS A 66 35.12 15.51 3.92
N PRO A 67 34.66 14.26 3.75
CA PRO A 67 33.23 13.95 3.82
C PRO A 67 32.63 14.54 5.10
N PRO A 68 31.43 15.15 5.04
CA PRO A 68 30.82 15.74 6.22
C PRO A 68 30.70 14.71 7.33
N LEU A 69 31.07 15.11 8.55
CA LEU A 69 30.95 14.27 9.75
C LEU A 69 29.51 13.83 9.94
N GLN A 70 29.32 12.56 10.31
CA GLN A 70 28.00 11.99 10.54
C GLN A 70 27.36 12.60 11.80
N THR A 71 26.13 13.07 11.67
CA THR A 71 25.34 13.65 12.76
C THR A 71 24.33 12.62 13.26
N TYR A 72 24.39 12.26 14.54
CA TYR A 72 23.44 11.34 15.14
C TYR A 72 22.30 12.09 15.82
N LYS A 73 21.07 11.66 15.54
CA LYS A 73 19.85 12.05 16.25
C LYS A 73 19.30 10.82 16.98
N ASN A 74 19.00 10.98 18.26
CA ASN A 74 18.51 9.87 19.10
C ASN A 74 17.04 10.10 19.44
N PHE A 75 16.24 9.06 19.21
CA PHE A 75 14.84 8.97 19.61
C PHE A 75 14.65 7.65 20.38
N ASP A 76 13.54 7.53 21.09
CA ASP A 76 13.15 6.26 21.70
C ASP A 76 12.57 5.34 20.60
N ILE A 77 11.69 5.89 19.76
CA ILE A 77 10.97 5.13 18.73
C ILE A 77 10.92 5.94 17.43
N VAL A 78 11.18 5.26 16.32
CA VAL A 78 11.03 5.78 14.95
C VAL A 78 9.86 5.08 14.28
N ILE A 79 8.94 5.86 13.72
CA ILE A 79 7.88 5.39 12.84
C ILE A 79 8.27 5.79 11.42
N TYR A 80 8.23 4.85 10.47
CA TYR A 80 8.45 5.13 9.06
C TYR A 80 7.15 4.93 8.27
N GLY A 81 6.71 5.97 7.55
CA GLY A 81 5.40 6.00 6.91
C GLY A 81 4.37 6.78 7.73
N ASP A 82 3.42 7.38 7.01
CA ASP A 82 2.45 8.33 7.56
C ASP A 82 1.00 7.88 7.37
N GLU A 83 0.79 6.57 7.16
CA GLU A 83 -0.53 5.97 7.18
C GLU A 83 -1.17 6.13 8.58
N LEU A 84 -2.50 6.09 8.66
CA LEU A 84 -3.20 6.32 9.93
C LEU A 84 -2.76 5.35 11.04
N GLN A 85 -2.44 4.09 10.70
CA GLN A 85 -1.88 3.13 11.67
C GLN A 85 -0.51 3.55 12.23
N GLY A 86 0.34 4.21 11.43
CA GLY A 86 1.64 4.73 11.88
C GLY A 86 1.50 5.95 12.78
N ILE A 87 0.56 6.83 12.46
CA ILE A 87 0.18 7.96 13.32
C ILE A 87 -0.35 7.45 14.67
N CYS A 88 -1.22 6.43 14.64
CA CYS A 88 -1.70 5.78 15.86
C CYS A 88 -0.58 5.11 16.66
N ALA A 89 0.36 4.45 16.00
CA ALA A 89 1.53 3.88 16.67
C ALA A 89 2.37 4.97 17.37
N ALA A 90 2.64 6.08 16.70
CA ALA A 90 3.42 7.20 17.26
C ALA A 90 2.73 7.81 18.50
N ILE A 91 1.43 8.05 18.43
CA ILE A 91 0.65 8.64 19.51
C ILE A 91 0.61 7.70 20.72
N TRP A 92 0.39 6.40 20.49
CA TRP A 92 0.30 5.44 21.59
C TRP A 92 1.64 5.09 22.20
N ALA A 93 2.71 5.10 21.41
CA ALA A 93 4.08 5.09 21.93
C ALA A 93 4.34 6.28 22.86
N LYS A 94 3.99 7.50 22.44
CA LYS A 94 4.13 8.72 23.24
C LYS A 94 3.30 8.67 24.52
N LYS A 95 2.06 8.18 24.46
CA LYS A 95 1.21 8.00 25.65
C LYS A 95 1.83 7.05 26.67
N THR A 96 2.41 5.95 26.22
CA THR A 96 3.03 4.96 27.11
C THR A 96 4.36 5.43 27.71
N LEU A 97 5.18 6.16 26.95
CA LEU A 97 6.45 6.73 27.46
C LEU A 97 6.25 8.01 28.29
N GLY A 98 5.10 8.68 28.15
CA GLY A 98 4.83 9.97 28.76
C GLY A 98 5.49 11.15 28.02
N ASN A 99 5.40 12.34 28.62
CA ASN A 99 5.79 13.60 27.97
C ASN A 99 7.27 13.66 27.58
N THR A 100 8.14 12.92 28.25
CA THR A 100 9.60 12.87 27.98
C THR A 100 9.97 11.94 26.81
N GLY A 101 9.06 11.05 26.39
CA GLY A 101 9.30 10.13 25.27
C GLY A 101 9.59 10.84 23.96
N LYS A 102 10.71 10.53 23.32
CA LYS A 102 11.17 11.11 22.05
C LYS A 102 10.72 10.22 20.91
N ILE A 103 9.64 10.62 20.25
CA ILE A 103 9.08 9.89 19.11
C ILE A 103 9.24 10.72 17.84
N VAL A 104 9.66 10.07 16.76
CA VAL A 104 9.71 10.70 15.43
C VAL A 104 8.96 9.87 14.41
N LEU A 105 8.15 10.53 13.59
CA LEU A 105 7.56 9.98 12.38
C LEU A 105 8.36 10.49 11.18
N ILE A 106 8.92 9.58 10.39
CA ILE A 106 9.70 9.87 9.19
C ILE A 106 8.88 9.45 7.96
N ARG A 107 8.84 10.30 6.94
CA ARG A 107 8.15 10.00 5.67
C ARG A 107 8.97 10.47 4.46
N SER A 108 8.90 9.72 3.38
CA SER A 108 9.57 10.05 2.10
C SER A 108 8.89 11.18 1.35
N ASN A 109 7.57 11.36 1.52
CA ASN A 109 6.84 12.43 0.86
C ASN A 109 7.28 13.83 1.35
N SER A 110 7.11 14.85 0.50
CA SER A 110 7.36 16.25 0.87
C SER A 110 6.46 16.73 2.01
N GLU A 111 6.88 17.79 2.71
CA GLU A 111 6.11 18.43 3.78
C GLU A 111 4.70 18.89 3.34
N ASN A 112 4.56 19.34 2.09
CA ASN A 112 3.28 19.76 1.51
C ASN A 112 2.38 18.60 1.07
N ALA A 113 2.88 17.36 1.08
CA ALA A 113 2.08 16.21 0.67
C ALA A 113 1.07 15.85 1.78
N PRO A 114 -0.21 15.58 1.44
CA PRO A 114 -1.22 15.14 2.41
C PRO A 114 -0.74 13.99 3.29
N LEU A 115 -1.10 13.96 4.58
CA LEU A 115 -0.87 12.83 5.50
C LEU A 115 -1.88 11.71 5.24
N GLY A 116 -1.50 10.44 5.46
CA GLY A 116 -2.45 9.32 5.56
C GLY A 116 -2.75 8.54 4.27
N GLY A 117 -1.80 8.50 3.34
CA GLY A 117 -1.72 7.56 2.22
C GLY A 117 -3.05 7.03 1.70
N LEU A 118 -3.44 5.84 2.13
CA LEU A 118 -4.65 5.17 1.67
C LEU A 118 -5.93 6.03 1.80
N LEU A 119 -6.14 6.65 2.97
CA LEU A 119 -7.37 7.39 3.25
C LEU A 119 -7.41 8.75 2.55
N THR A 120 -6.26 9.31 2.17
CA THR A 120 -6.17 10.68 1.67
C THR A 120 -5.57 10.73 0.27
N ARG A 121 -4.28 10.42 0.12
CA ARG A 121 -3.57 10.44 -1.17
C ARG A 121 -4.12 9.44 -2.17
N SER A 122 -4.64 8.30 -1.72
CA SER A 122 -5.35 7.33 -2.57
C SER A 122 -6.86 7.57 -2.67
N GLY A 123 -7.41 8.51 -1.88
CA GLY A 123 -8.81 8.91 -1.93
C GLY A 123 -9.82 7.90 -1.39
N LEU A 124 -9.40 6.86 -0.64
CA LEU A 124 -10.33 5.87 -0.08
C LEU A 124 -11.19 6.49 1.04
N ALA A 125 -12.31 7.11 0.66
CA ALA A 125 -13.19 7.78 1.60
C ALA A 125 -14.11 6.83 2.39
N TYR A 126 -14.47 5.67 1.83
CA TYR A 126 -15.37 4.71 2.50
C TYR A 126 -14.59 3.84 3.49
N LEU A 127 -15.02 3.85 4.76
CA LEU A 127 -14.38 3.11 5.84
C LEU A 127 -15.04 1.76 6.08
N ASP A 128 -14.22 0.71 6.07
CA ASP A 128 -14.61 -0.64 6.42
C ASP A 128 -14.53 -0.86 7.94
N TYR A 129 -15.67 -0.81 8.62
CA TYR A 129 -15.74 -1.01 10.06
C TYR A 129 -15.69 -2.48 10.48
N ASP A 130 -15.10 -2.70 11.65
CA ASP A 130 -15.19 -3.95 12.39
C ASP A 130 -16.67 -4.33 12.65
N LYS A 131 -16.99 -5.59 12.36
CA LYS A 131 -18.32 -6.19 12.53
C LYS A 131 -18.47 -6.89 13.89
N THR A 132 -17.44 -6.85 14.73
CA THR A 132 -17.50 -7.36 16.10
C THR A 132 -18.45 -6.50 16.95
N PRO A 133 -19.46 -7.09 17.60
CA PRO A 133 -20.40 -6.31 18.41
C PRO A 133 -19.70 -5.57 19.56
N GLY A 134 -19.84 -4.24 19.57
CA GLY A 134 -19.27 -3.37 20.60
C GLY A 134 -17.76 -3.17 20.48
N TRP A 135 -17.18 -3.24 19.28
CA TRP A 135 -15.76 -2.94 19.01
C TRP A 135 -15.35 -1.53 19.45
N GLN A 136 -16.28 -0.56 19.39
CA GLN A 136 -16.05 0.83 19.78
C GLN A 136 -15.81 1.01 21.30
N ASN A 137 -16.12 -0.01 22.09
CA ASN A 137 -15.91 0.01 23.55
C ASN A 137 -14.63 -0.70 23.97
N ARG A 138 -13.75 -1.05 23.02
CA ARG A 138 -12.57 -1.86 23.25
C ARG A 138 -11.32 -1.00 23.39
N PRO A 139 -10.33 -1.43 24.20
CA PRO A 139 -9.13 -0.63 24.43
C PRO A 139 -8.31 -0.43 23.14
N TYR A 140 -8.24 -1.45 22.27
CA TYR A 140 -7.49 -1.40 21.01
C TYR A 140 -8.07 -0.45 19.93
N SER A 141 -9.31 0.05 20.08
CA SER A 141 -9.98 0.87 19.05
C SER A 141 -9.91 2.38 19.29
N GLN A 142 -9.30 2.81 20.39
CA GLN A 142 -9.40 4.19 20.86
C GLN A 142 -8.72 5.22 19.94
N CYS A 143 -7.61 4.88 19.28
CA CYS A 143 -7.00 5.78 18.29
C CYS A 143 -7.93 6.02 17.10
N PHE A 144 -8.55 4.95 16.59
CA PHE A 144 -9.47 5.04 15.46
C PHE A 144 -10.68 5.91 15.81
N LEU A 145 -11.26 5.73 17.00
CA LEU A 145 -12.39 6.56 17.46
C LEU A 145 -12.01 8.05 17.57
N ASN A 146 -10.80 8.36 18.04
CA ASN A 146 -10.32 9.74 18.07
C ASN A 146 -10.19 10.33 16.65
N PHE A 147 -9.64 9.55 15.72
CA PHE A 147 -9.58 9.94 14.31
C PHE A 147 -10.97 10.21 13.73
N LEU A 148 -11.92 9.29 13.90
CA LEU A 148 -13.30 9.44 13.41
C LEU A 148 -13.96 10.72 13.95
N LYS A 149 -13.77 11.00 15.25
CA LYS A 149 -14.28 12.21 15.89
C LYS A 149 -13.68 13.48 15.29
N LYS A 150 -12.35 13.54 15.16
CA LYS A 150 -11.63 14.70 14.62
C LYS A 150 -11.90 14.92 13.12
N ALA A 151 -11.97 13.85 12.36
CA ALA A 151 -12.34 13.87 10.95
C ALA A 151 -13.84 14.14 10.73
N LYS A 152 -14.63 14.23 11.81
CA LYS A 152 -16.08 14.47 11.77
C LYS A 152 -16.80 13.47 10.87
N VAL A 153 -16.41 12.20 10.95
CA VAL A 153 -17.07 11.10 10.24
C VAL A 153 -18.47 10.95 10.81
N VAL A 154 -19.48 11.00 9.95
CA VAL A 154 -20.89 10.96 10.39
C VAL A 154 -21.34 9.52 10.50
N GLU A 155 -21.02 8.70 9.50
CA GLU A 155 -21.34 7.27 9.52
C GLU A 155 -20.20 6.45 8.92
N ALA A 156 -19.88 6.62 7.63
CA ALA A 156 -18.88 5.77 6.97
C ALA A 156 -17.88 6.49 6.06
N CYS A 157 -18.03 7.80 5.87
CA CYS A 157 -17.20 8.54 4.93
C CYS A 157 -16.24 9.49 5.61
N VAL A 158 -14.97 9.34 5.27
CA VAL A 158 -13.93 10.33 5.55
C VAL A 158 -13.64 11.12 4.29
N ALA A 159 -13.99 12.41 4.29
CA ALA A 159 -13.53 13.31 3.25
C ALA A 159 -12.01 13.50 3.39
N PRO A 160 -11.22 13.44 2.29
CA PRO A 160 -9.76 13.51 2.37
C PRO A 160 -9.25 14.73 3.14
N ASP A 161 -9.81 15.92 2.90
CA ASP A 161 -9.46 17.17 3.59
C ASP A 161 -9.64 17.07 5.12
N LYS A 162 -10.76 16.50 5.56
CA LYS A 162 -11.04 16.28 6.98
C LYS A 162 -10.14 15.23 7.59
N GLY A 163 -9.83 14.17 6.85
CA GLY A 163 -8.89 13.13 7.27
C GLY A 163 -7.48 13.71 7.48
N ILE A 164 -6.98 14.49 6.51
CA ILE A 164 -5.68 15.18 6.59
C ILE A 164 -5.63 16.08 7.83
N LYS A 165 -6.65 16.92 8.00
CA LYS A 165 -6.74 17.83 9.14
C LYS A 165 -6.74 17.08 10.47
N ALA A 166 -7.54 16.02 10.58
CA ALA A 166 -7.62 15.20 11.79
C ALA A 166 -6.27 14.58 12.15
N MET A 167 -5.58 14.00 11.18
CA MET A 167 -4.25 13.40 11.39
C MET A 167 -3.21 14.43 11.81
N LYS A 168 -3.22 15.61 11.19
CA LYS A 168 -2.34 16.72 11.57
C LYS A 168 -2.59 17.16 13.02
N GLU A 169 -3.84 17.43 13.37
CA GLU A 169 -4.23 17.79 14.75
C GLU A 169 -3.83 16.71 15.76
N MET A 170 -4.02 15.43 15.43
CA MET A 170 -3.64 14.32 16.30
C MET A 170 -2.13 14.25 16.57
N LEU A 171 -1.30 14.50 15.56
CA LEU A 171 0.16 14.53 15.70
C LEU A 171 0.62 15.74 16.50
N GLU A 172 0.05 16.92 16.23
CA GLU A 172 0.36 18.18 16.93
C GLU A 172 -0.01 18.09 18.42
N GLU A 173 -1.22 17.62 18.75
CA GLU A 173 -1.66 17.44 20.14
C GLU A 173 -0.79 16.45 20.92
N ALA A 174 -0.26 15.43 20.26
CA ALA A 174 0.64 14.46 20.86
C ALA A 174 2.11 14.96 20.90
N GLY A 175 2.43 16.09 20.27
CA GLY A 175 3.79 16.62 20.19
C GLY A 175 4.75 15.68 19.45
N ILE A 176 4.27 15.00 18.40
CA ILE A 176 5.08 14.09 17.59
C ILE A 176 5.88 14.88 16.57
N VAL A 177 7.19 14.67 16.53
CA VAL A 177 8.06 15.27 15.50
C VAL A 177 7.86 14.54 14.18
N VAL A 178 7.62 15.30 13.11
CA VAL A 178 7.52 14.74 11.74
C VAL A 178 8.70 15.22 10.91
N ILE A 179 9.46 14.27 10.35
CA ILE A 179 10.51 14.55 9.35
C ILE A 179 9.97 14.11 7.99
N SER A 180 9.77 15.09 7.11
CA SER A 180 9.33 14.88 5.74
C SER A 180 10.50 14.93 4.76
N HIS A 181 10.25 14.55 3.51
CA HIS A 181 11.26 14.48 2.44
C HIS A 181 12.46 13.59 2.80
N ALA A 182 12.20 12.51 3.54
CA ALA A 182 13.23 11.66 4.11
C ALA A 182 12.99 10.20 3.72
N SER A 183 13.69 9.76 2.68
CA SER A 183 13.88 8.33 2.42
C SER A 183 14.96 7.78 3.33
N ILE A 184 14.78 6.57 3.86
CA ILE A 184 15.73 6.00 4.83
C ILE A 184 16.34 4.69 4.35
N THR A 185 17.55 4.41 4.84
CA THR A 185 18.26 3.15 4.65
C THR A 185 18.73 2.60 5.99
N PRO A 186 18.32 1.40 6.43
CA PRO A 186 18.72 0.83 7.71
C PRO A 186 20.16 0.32 7.68
N TYR A 187 20.85 0.46 8.81
CA TYR A 187 22.08 -0.28 9.11
C TYR A 187 21.75 -1.34 10.17
N VAL A 188 21.78 -2.61 9.75
CA VAL A 188 21.45 -3.76 10.60
C VAL A 188 22.74 -4.43 11.05
N GLU A 189 22.88 -4.63 12.37
CA GLU A 189 24.01 -5.33 12.98
C GLU A 189 23.49 -6.18 14.13
N ASN A 190 23.91 -7.45 14.21
CA ASN A 190 23.49 -8.40 15.24
C ASN A 190 21.95 -8.47 15.37
N GLN A 191 21.26 -8.63 14.24
CA GLN A 191 19.79 -8.72 14.18
C GLN A 191 19.05 -7.48 14.71
N LYS A 192 19.71 -6.30 14.75
CA LYS A 192 19.12 -5.06 15.25
C LYS A 192 19.41 -3.91 14.28
N ILE A 193 18.41 -3.08 13.97
CA ILE A 193 18.66 -1.78 13.31
C ILE A 193 19.37 -0.90 14.33
N LYS A 194 20.64 -0.60 14.09
CA LYS A 194 21.42 0.32 14.96
C LYS A 194 21.06 1.76 14.71
N PHE A 195 20.87 2.10 13.45
CA PHE A 195 20.39 3.40 13.00
C PHE A 195 19.81 3.29 11.59
N VAL A 196 19.06 4.30 11.20
CA VAL A 196 18.69 4.54 9.80
C VAL A 196 19.42 5.77 9.30
N GLN A 197 19.97 5.70 8.10
CA GLN A 197 20.53 6.84 7.37
C GLN A 197 19.36 7.58 6.69
N ILE A 198 19.24 8.89 6.90
CA ILE A 198 18.40 9.72 6.01
C ILE A 198 19.20 9.91 4.72
N ASN A 199 18.68 9.38 3.61
CA ASN A 199 19.36 9.41 2.32
C ASN A 199 19.69 10.85 1.92
N ASP A 200 20.80 11.02 1.20
CA ASP A 200 21.28 12.32 0.71
C ASP A 200 21.61 13.36 1.80
N THR A 201 21.74 12.92 3.06
CA THR A 201 22.18 13.76 4.20
C THR A 201 23.31 13.10 4.97
N ASN A 202 23.94 13.81 5.89
CA ASN A 202 24.86 13.25 6.89
C ASN A 202 24.15 12.85 8.19
N ILE A 203 22.81 12.73 8.20
CA ILE A 203 22.01 12.47 9.41
C ILE A 203 21.72 10.99 9.56
N ARG A 204 22.07 10.44 10.73
CA ARG A 204 21.72 9.09 11.17
C ARG A 204 20.79 9.16 12.36
N VAL A 205 19.72 8.38 12.32
CA VAL A 205 18.71 8.33 13.38
C VAL A 205 18.80 7.01 14.13
N LYS A 206 19.05 7.06 15.44
CA LYS A 206 19.07 5.91 16.35
C LYS A 206 17.76 5.83 17.12
N ALA A 207 17.29 4.60 17.35
CA ALA A 207 16.14 4.34 18.21
C ALA A 207 16.18 2.95 18.86
N GLY A 208 15.47 2.81 19.97
CA GLY A 208 15.24 1.53 20.63
C GLY A 208 14.37 0.61 19.76
N ALA A 209 13.37 1.18 19.08
CA ALA A 209 12.46 0.47 18.18
C ALA A 209 12.16 1.25 16.88
N PHE A 210 11.87 0.49 15.82
CA PHE A 210 11.47 0.97 14.50
C PHE A 210 10.12 0.34 14.10
N ILE A 211 9.19 1.15 13.62
CA ILE A 211 7.87 0.70 13.18
C ILE A 211 7.68 1.13 11.72
N ASP A 212 7.72 0.17 10.81
CA ASP A 212 7.47 0.37 9.39
C ASP A 212 5.95 0.29 9.12
N THR A 213 5.41 1.39 8.66
CA THR A 213 3.99 1.53 8.26
C THR A 213 3.84 1.97 6.82
N THR A 214 4.92 1.88 6.05
CA THR A 214 4.86 2.06 4.60
C THR A 214 3.98 0.96 4.00
N GLN A 215 3.26 1.30 2.93
CA GLN A 215 2.30 0.36 2.34
C GLN A 215 2.96 -0.94 1.86
N ASP A 216 4.25 -0.89 1.51
CA ASP A 216 4.97 -1.96 0.84
C ASP A 216 6.17 -2.50 1.66
N ALA A 217 6.18 -2.23 2.96
CA ALA A 217 7.20 -2.66 3.93
C ALA A 217 8.63 -2.26 3.52
N GLU A 218 8.81 -1.03 3.05
CA GLU A 218 10.05 -0.51 2.49
C GLU A 218 11.24 -0.64 3.46
N LEU A 219 11.08 -0.22 4.71
CA LEU A 219 12.16 -0.29 5.71
C LEU A 219 12.49 -1.75 6.04
N ALA A 220 11.48 -2.60 6.21
CA ALA A 220 11.68 -4.01 6.53
C ALA A 220 12.40 -4.77 5.41
N ARG A 221 11.99 -4.54 4.15
CA ARG A 221 12.69 -5.13 2.99
C ARG A 221 14.13 -4.65 2.90
N LYS A 222 14.38 -3.36 3.11
CA LYS A 222 15.74 -2.80 3.15
C LYS A 222 16.56 -3.33 4.34
N ALA A 223 15.91 -3.72 5.43
CA ALA A 223 16.53 -4.34 6.61
C ALA A 223 16.79 -5.84 6.43
N GLY A 224 16.41 -6.43 5.28
CA GLY A 224 16.63 -7.84 4.98
C GLY A 224 15.56 -8.80 5.52
N VAL A 225 14.40 -8.30 5.95
CA VAL A 225 13.27 -9.15 6.33
C VAL A 225 12.70 -9.83 5.08
N SER A 226 12.58 -11.15 5.10
CA SER A 226 12.05 -11.90 3.96
C SER A 226 10.56 -11.61 3.73
N TYR A 227 10.12 -11.73 2.48
CA TYR A 227 8.75 -11.48 2.07
C TYR A 227 8.32 -12.44 0.96
N SER A 228 7.00 -12.63 0.84
CA SER A 228 6.35 -13.37 -0.23
C SER A 228 5.52 -12.40 -1.08
N VAL A 229 5.46 -12.65 -2.39
CA VAL A 229 4.73 -11.79 -3.35
C VAL A 229 3.44 -12.46 -3.82
N GLY A 230 2.41 -11.66 -4.05
CA GLY A 230 1.08 -12.14 -4.41
C GLY A 230 0.61 -13.24 -3.45
N PHE A 231 -0.12 -14.23 -3.96
CA PHE A 231 -0.60 -15.35 -3.16
C PHE A 231 0.39 -16.52 -3.06
N ALA A 232 1.70 -16.29 -3.25
CA ALA A 232 2.71 -17.35 -3.16
C ALA A 232 2.72 -18.07 -1.81
N SER A 233 2.39 -17.38 -0.71
CA SER A 233 2.32 -18.00 0.62
C SER A 233 1.14 -18.99 0.72
N GLN A 234 0.04 -18.78 -0.02
CA GLN A 234 -1.05 -19.75 -0.16
C GLN A 234 -0.60 -20.91 -1.06
N ASN A 235 -0.13 -20.59 -2.25
CA ASN A 235 0.35 -21.57 -3.23
C ASN A 235 1.42 -20.91 -4.10
N PRO A 236 2.64 -21.46 -4.22
CA PRO A 236 3.72 -20.88 -5.02
C PRO A 236 3.34 -20.57 -6.48
N LYS A 237 2.39 -21.33 -7.05
CA LYS A 237 1.86 -21.08 -8.41
C LYS A 237 1.04 -19.80 -8.53
N LEU A 238 0.62 -19.21 -7.41
CA LEU A 238 -0.16 -17.97 -7.35
C LEU A 238 0.69 -16.73 -7.04
N ARG A 239 2.02 -16.81 -7.23
CA ARG A 239 2.93 -15.68 -6.99
C ARG A 239 2.58 -14.40 -7.74
N ASP A 240 1.99 -14.55 -8.93
CA ASP A 240 1.65 -13.45 -9.82
C ASP A 240 0.19 -13.01 -9.67
N GLU A 241 -0.59 -13.71 -8.85
CA GLU A 241 -1.96 -13.31 -8.56
C GLU A 241 -1.98 -12.31 -7.40
N THR A 242 -2.68 -11.21 -7.60
CA THR A 242 -2.90 -10.15 -6.59
C THR A 242 -4.40 -9.88 -6.42
N ILE A 243 -4.76 -9.16 -5.36
CA ILE A 243 -6.10 -8.56 -5.28
C ILE A 243 -6.07 -7.30 -6.15
N ALA A 244 -7.15 -7.03 -6.90
CA ALA A 244 -7.19 -5.92 -7.85
C ALA A 244 -6.81 -4.58 -7.20
N THR A 245 -6.03 -3.78 -7.92
CA THR A 245 -5.71 -2.39 -7.56
C THR A 245 -6.91 -1.50 -7.91
N SER A 246 -7.15 -0.43 -7.17
CA SER A 246 -8.19 0.54 -7.49
C SER A 246 -7.68 1.94 -7.70
N ILE A 247 -8.34 2.66 -8.59
CA ILE A 247 -8.34 4.12 -8.58
C ILE A 247 -9.65 4.60 -7.98
N VAL A 248 -9.57 5.56 -7.05
CA VAL A 248 -10.73 6.09 -6.31
C VAL A 248 -10.88 7.57 -6.61
N PRO A 249 -11.50 7.94 -7.75
CA PRO A 249 -11.63 9.33 -8.12
C PRO A 249 -12.68 10.06 -7.28
N THR A 250 -12.53 11.38 -7.20
CA THR A 250 -13.61 12.28 -6.80
C THR A 250 -14.33 12.79 -8.04
N VAL A 251 -15.62 12.49 -8.15
CA VAL A 251 -16.49 12.99 -9.21
C VAL A 251 -17.15 14.28 -8.74
N THR A 252 -16.91 15.38 -9.44
CA THR A 252 -17.54 16.68 -9.17
C THR A 252 -18.62 17.00 -10.19
N GLY A 253 -19.50 17.94 -9.85
CA GLY A 253 -20.58 18.38 -10.75
C GLY A 253 -21.82 17.49 -10.70
N LEU A 254 -21.83 16.44 -9.87
CA LEU A 254 -22.99 15.59 -9.60
C LEU A 254 -23.29 15.52 -8.10
N SER A 255 -24.54 15.79 -7.73
CA SER A 255 -25.04 15.41 -6.41
C SER A 255 -25.27 13.90 -6.33
N ILE A 256 -25.37 13.39 -5.09
CA ILE A 256 -25.76 12.01 -4.83
C ILE A 256 -27.11 11.64 -5.50
N TYR A 257 -28.06 12.57 -5.58
CA TYR A 257 -29.37 12.33 -6.18
C TYR A 257 -29.29 12.22 -7.71
N GLU A 258 -28.52 13.10 -8.35
CA GLU A 258 -28.30 13.04 -9.80
C GLU A 258 -27.58 11.75 -10.19
N PHE A 259 -26.58 11.33 -9.42
CA PHE A 259 -25.87 10.08 -9.66
C PHE A 259 -26.78 8.86 -9.49
N LYS A 260 -27.63 8.84 -8.45
CA LYS A 260 -28.68 7.81 -8.28
C LYS A 260 -29.68 7.79 -9.44
N ASN A 261 -30.03 8.95 -10.00
CA ASN A 261 -30.92 9.03 -11.15
C ASN A 261 -30.30 8.42 -12.42
N ILE A 262 -28.99 8.55 -12.61
CA ILE A 262 -28.27 7.85 -13.70
C ILE A 262 -28.42 6.33 -13.53
N GLU A 263 -28.15 5.82 -12.32
CA GLU A 263 -28.28 4.41 -11.99
C GLU A 263 -29.72 3.91 -12.21
N ALA A 264 -30.72 4.64 -11.72
CA ALA A 264 -32.14 4.29 -11.85
C ALA A 264 -32.60 4.20 -13.32
N LYS A 265 -32.16 5.15 -14.18
CA LYS A 265 -32.45 5.12 -15.62
C LYS A 265 -31.91 3.88 -16.34
N ILE A 266 -30.86 3.26 -15.79
CA ILE A 266 -30.32 1.99 -16.30
C ILE A 266 -31.09 0.82 -15.70
N LEU A 267 -31.20 0.78 -14.37
CA LEU A 267 -31.78 -0.32 -13.61
C LEU A 267 -33.21 -0.62 -14.01
N TYR A 268 -34.03 0.41 -14.26
CA TYR A 268 -35.44 0.26 -14.62
C TYR A 268 -35.68 0.14 -16.14
N ASN A 269 -34.62 0.21 -16.96
CA ASN A 269 -34.74 -0.02 -18.39
C ASN A 269 -34.57 -1.52 -18.71
N ARG A 270 -35.69 -2.20 -18.99
CA ARG A 270 -35.72 -3.65 -19.26
C ARG A 270 -34.78 -4.07 -20.40
N GLN A 271 -34.74 -3.31 -21.50
CA GLN A 271 -33.90 -3.65 -22.65
C GLN A 271 -32.41 -3.56 -22.30
N LYS A 272 -31.99 -2.49 -21.59
CA LYS A 272 -30.61 -2.34 -21.13
C LYS A 272 -30.21 -3.46 -20.18
N MET A 273 -31.05 -3.75 -19.19
CA MET A 273 -30.79 -4.81 -18.21
C MET A 273 -30.69 -6.20 -18.84
N THR A 274 -31.52 -6.50 -19.84
CA THR A 274 -31.41 -7.75 -20.61
C THR A 274 -30.08 -7.83 -21.36
N LYS A 275 -29.66 -6.76 -22.03
CA LYS A 275 -28.36 -6.71 -22.74
C LYS A 275 -27.18 -6.89 -21.78
N ILE A 276 -27.22 -6.24 -20.61
CA ILE A 276 -26.18 -6.36 -19.58
C ILE A 276 -26.09 -7.81 -19.10
N LYS A 277 -27.24 -8.41 -18.75
CA LYS A 277 -27.28 -9.81 -18.29
C LYS A 277 -26.71 -10.76 -19.34
N ALA A 278 -27.15 -10.63 -20.59
CA ALA A 278 -26.68 -11.48 -21.69
C ALA A 278 -25.16 -11.35 -21.90
N LYS A 279 -24.62 -10.13 -21.85
CA LYS A 279 -23.17 -9.92 -21.96
C LYS A 279 -22.40 -10.54 -20.79
N ILE A 280 -22.87 -10.39 -19.55
CA ILE A 280 -22.22 -11.01 -18.38
C ILE A 280 -22.21 -12.55 -18.54
N GLN A 281 -23.31 -13.15 -18.96
CA GLN A 281 -23.42 -14.60 -19.17
C GLN A 281 -22.59 -15.10 -20.36
N ALA A 282 -22.29 -14.24 -21.34
CA ALA A 282 -21.41 -14.56 -22.45
C ALA A 282 -19.92 -14.46 -22.07
N ASP A 283 -19.56 -13.47 -21.25
CA ASP A 283 -18.17 -13.25 -20.85
C ASP A 283 -17.72 -14.25 -19.76
N GLN A 284 -18.60 -14.61 -18.82
CA GLN A 284 -18.24 -15.32 -17.60
C GLN A 284 -18.78 -16.76 -17.55
N THR A 285 -18.12 -17.61 -16.77
CA THR A 285 -18.66 -18.94 -16.40
C THR A 285 -19.99 -18.80 -15.64
N PRO A 286 -20.87 -19.83 -15.64
CA PRO A 286 -22.16 -19.75 -14.95
C PRO A 286 -22.06 -19.30 -13.48
N THR A 287 -21.10 -19.84 -12.72
CA THR A 287 -20.86 -19.48 -11.32
C THR A 287 -20.43 -18.03 -11.15
N ASN A 288 -19.49 -17.55 -11.99
CA ASN A 288 -19.04 -16.16 -11.94
C ASN A 288 -20.16 -15.20 -12.36
N ALA A 289 -20.93 -15.56 -13.40
CA ALA A 289 -22.07 -14.78 -13.86
C ALA A 289 -23.14 -14.67 -12.77
N GLU A 290 -23.44 -15.77 -12.05
CA GLU A 290 -24.37 -15.77 -10.92
C GLU A 290 -23.89 -14.82 -9.81
N PHE A 291 -22.61 -14.90 -9.42
CA PHE A 291 -22.01 -14.00 -8.43
C PHE A 291 -22.08 -12.52 -8.86
N THR A 292 -21.68 -12.22 -10.11
CA THR A 292 -21.74 -10.86 -10.67
C THR A 292 -23.17 -10.32 -10.67
N LEU A 293 -24.14 -11.15 -11.07
CA LEU A 293 -25.57 -10.84 -11.12
C LEU A 293 -26.26 -10.92 -9.74
N ALA A 294 -25.54 -11.24 -8.67
CA ALA A 294 -26.10 -11.18 -7.33
C ALA A 294 -26.58 -9.76 -7.02
N LYS A 295 -27.85 -9.64 -6.61
CA LYS A 295 -28.55 -8.36 -6.35
C LYS A 295 -28.71 -7.47 -7.59
N PHE A 296 -28.66 -8.03 -8.79
CA PHE A 296 -28.72 -7.30 -10.06
C PHE A 296 -29.94 -6.39 -10.24
N ARG A 297 -31.10 -6.77 -9.70
CA ARG A 297 -32.33 -5.96 -9.77
C ARG A 297 -32.63 -5.14 -8.53
N LEU A 298 -31.75 -5.15 -7.52
CA LEU A 298 -32.00 -4.39 -6.30
C LEU A 298 -31.48 -2.96 -6.46
N PRO A 299 -32.34 -1.92 -6.38
CA PRO A 299 -31.87 -0.56 -6.22
C PRO A 299 -31.26 -0.41 -4.81
N ILE A 300 -30.04 0.15 -4.75
CA ILE A 300 -29.46 0.92 -3.64
C ILE A 300 -30.11 0.69 -2.25
N ILE A 301 -29.58 -0.19 -1.39
CA ILE A 301 -29.86 -0.09 0.06
C ILE A 301 -28.63 -0.50 0.88
N LYS A 302 -27.80 0.50 1.14
CA LYS A 302 -27.58 1.01 2.50
C LYS A 302 -27.21 2.47 2.32
N THR A 303 -28.22 3.33 2.19
CA THR A 303 -27.95 4.77 2.35
C THR A 303 -27.51 4.97 3.77
N TYR A 304 -26.35 5.60 3.91
CA TYR A 304 -25.87 6.08 5.18
C TYR A 304 -25.84 7.62 5.10
N LYS A 305 -25.78 8.30 6.24
CA LYS A 305 -25.96 9.77 6.30
C LYS A 305 -24.99 10.54 5.40
N ASP A 306 -23.83 9.97 5.11
CA ASP A 306 -22.76 10.55 4.32
C ASP A 306 -22.48 9.82 2.97
N GLY A 307 -23.40 8.98 2.47
CA GLY A 307 -23.23 8.29 1.18
C GLY A 307 -24.11 7.05 0.96
N TYR A 308 -23.68 6.13 0.08
CA TYR A 308 -24.38 4.86 -0.14
C TYR A 308 -23.51 3.78 -0.79
N ILE A 309 -24.01 2.53 -0.73
CA ILE A 309 -23.43 1.40 -1.47
C ILE A 309 -24.33 1.08 -2.68
N ASN A 310 -23.76 1.13 -3.88
CA ASN A 310 -24.36 0.58 -5.08
C ASN A 310 -24.19 -0.95 -5.07
N ARG A 311 -25.32 -1.68 -5.05
CA ARG A 311 -25.31 -3.15 -4.94
C ARG A 311 -25.50 -3.87 -6.27
N SER A 312 -26.05 -3.18 -7.26
CA SER A 312 -26.30 -3.73 -8.57
C SER A 312 -25.16 -3.39 -9.52
N ILE A 313 -24.70 -4.39 -10.28
CA ILE A 313 -23.72 -4.20 -11.35
C ILE A 313 -24.30 -3.45 -12.56
N ALA A 314 -25.58 -3.01 -12.53
CA ALA A 314 -26.24 -2.35 -13.66
C ALA A 314 -25.47 -1.12 -14.18
N LEU A 315 -24.98 -0.25 -13.29
CA LEU A 315 -24.24 0.96 -13.67
C LEU A 315 -22.94 0.60 -14.40
N GLY A 316 -22.11 -0.23 -13.77
CA GLY A 316 -20.89 -0.76 -14.39
C GLY A 316 -21.19 -1.51 -15.68
N GLY A 317 -22.26 -2.29 -15.72
CA GLY A 317 -22.62 -3.07 -16.89
C GLY A 317 -23.04 -2.24 -18.10
N ALA A 318 -23.73 -1.11 -17.88
CA ALA A 318 -24.02 -0.16 -18.95
C ALA A 318 -22.74 0.49 -19.49
N TYR A 319 -21.79 0.79 -18.61
CA TYR A 319 -20.49 1.32 -19.01
C TYR A 319 -19.66 0.30 -19.81
N HIS A 320 -19.62 -0.96 -19.36
CA HIS A 320 -18.96 -2.05 -20.08
C HIS A 320 -19.52 -2.27 -21.49
N ILE A 321 -20.85 -2.22 -21.66
CA ILE A 321 -21.46 -2.26 -23.00
C ILE A 321 -21.02 -1.06 -23.84
N HIS A 322 -20.99 0.14 -23.26
CA HIS A 322 -20.60 1.35 -23.97
C HIS A 322 -19.16 1.28 -24.48
N ARG A 323 -18.23 0.82 -23.63
CA ARG A 323 -16.80 0.71 -23.92
C ARG A 323 -16.41 -0.58 -24.64
N LYS A 324 -17.34 -1.53 -24.80
CA LYS A 324 -17.08 -2.88 -25.30
C LYS A 324 -16.05 -3.66 -24.47
N HIS A 325 -15.96 -3.36 -23.17
CA HIS A 325 -15.09 -4.05 -22.22
C HIS A 325 -15.65 -5.43 -21.85
N SER A 326 -14.80 -6.37 -21.44
CA SER A 326 -15.21 -7.66 -20.89
C SER A 326 -15.54 -7.55 -19.41
N PHE A 327 -16.49 -8.35 -18.93
CA PHE A 327 -16.75 -8.51 -17.49
C PHE A 327 -15.77 -9.46 -16.80
N ASN A 328 -14.92 -10.17 -17.54
CA ASN A 328 -13.80 -10.89 -16.94
C ASN A 328 -12.76 -9.88 -16.46
N LEU A 329 -12.32 -10.04 -15.22
CA LEU A 329 -11.22 -9.29 -14.65
C LEU A 329 -10.02 -10.22 -14.48
N ASP A 330 -9.12 -10.18 -15.45
CA ASP A 330 -7.88 -10.95 -15.47
C ASP A 330 -6.79 -10.20 -16.24
N LEU A 331 -5.65 -10.85 -16.52
CA LEU A 331 -4.55 -10.21 -17.25
C LEU A 331 -4.85 -9.95 -18.74
N SER A 332 -5.92 -10.55 -19.30
CA SER A 332 -6.39 -10.30 -20.67
C SER A 332 -7.43 -9.18 -20.77
N SER A 333 -8.14 -8.92 -19.67
CA SER A 333 -9.08 -7.81 -19.51
C SER A 333 -8.90 -7.18 -18.14
N ILE A 334 -8.04 -6.16 -18.10
CA ILE A 334 -7.50 -5.64 -16.84
C ILE A 334 -8.47 -4.75 -16.08
N PHE A 335 -9.58 -4.28 -16.67
CA PHE A 335 -10.46 -3.30 -16.05
C PHE A 335 -11.87 -3.83 -15.77
N LEU A 336 -12.36 -3.56 -14.55
CA LEU A 336 -13.75 -3.81 -14.17
C LEU A 336 -14.31 -2.60 -13.43
N PHE A 337 -15.32 -1.95 -14.01
CA PHE A 337 -16.26 -1.12 -13.27
C PHE A 337 -17.20 -2.02 -12.45
N ASP A 338 -16.82 -2.25 -11.19
CA ASP A 338 -17.55 -3.03 -10.19
C ASP A 338 -18.64 -2.19 -9.48
N LYS A 339 -19.42 -2.85 -8.63
CA LYS A 339 -20.31 -2.23 -7.64
C LYS A 339 -19.56 -1.16 -6.85
N LEU A 340 -20.18 -0.01 -6.58
CA LEU A 340 -19.51 1.13 -5.95
C LEU A 340 -19.77 1.27 -4.44
N ASN A 341 -18.73 1.63 -3.70
CA ASN A 341 -18.85 2.34 -2.43
C ASN A 341 -18.76 3.84 -2.73
N ILE A 342 -19.79 4.61 -2.36
CA ILE A 342 -19.95 6.01 -2.77
C ILE A 342 -20.04 6.92 -1.56
N CYS A 343 -19.05 7.78 -1.39
CA CYS A 343 -18.99 8.74 -0.30
C CYS A 343 -19.27 10.16 -0.77
N ARG A 344 -20.15 10.87 -0.05
CA ARG A 344 -20.34 12.31 -0.24
C ARG A 344 -19.25 13.06 0.52
N VAL A 345 -18.25 13.54 -0.21
CA VAL A 345 -17.10 14.28 0.35
C VAL A 345 -17.28 15.79 0.29
N GLY A 346 -18.20 16.27 -0.56
CA GLY A 346 -18.65 17.66 -0.64
C GLY A 346 -20.12 17.74 -1.08
N GLN A 347 -20.67 18.94 -1.31
CA GLN A 347 -22.08 19.08 -1.71
C GLN A 347 -22.39 18.41 -3.07
N ARG A 348 -21.46 18.54 -4.02
CA ARG A 348 -21.55 17.96 -5.38
C ARG A 348 -20.28 17.19 -5.73
N GLU A 349 -19.70 16.55 -4.73
CA GLU A 349 -18.44 15.81 -4.83
C GLU A 349 -18.62 14.42 -4.23
N LEU A 350 -18.38 13.40 -5.05
CA LEU A 350 -18.58 12.00 -4.72
C LEU A 350 -17.27 11.23 -4.91
N SER A 351 -16.75 10.66 -3.84
CA SER A 351 -15.67 9.68 -3.92
C SER A 351 -16.24 8.33 -4.34
N LEU A 352 -15.71 7.73 -5.40
CA LEU A 352 -16.22 6.49 -5.99
C LEU A 352 -15.17 5.36 -5.91
N ASN A 353 -15.40 4.34 -5.09
CA ASN A 353 -14.54 3.16 -5.03
C ASN A 353 -15.24 1.94 -5.66
N GLY A 354 -14.70 1.50 -6.80
CA GLY A 354 -15.10 0.28 -7.51
C GLY A 354 -14.57 0.17 -8.94
N PHE A 355 -13.59 1.02 -9.30
CA PHE A 355 -12.83 0.87 -10.53
C PHE A 355 -11.65 -0.03 -10.24
N LEU A 356 -11.72 -1.28 -10.70
CA LEU A 356 -10.74 -2.31 -10.40
C LEU A 356 -9.82 -2.53 -11.60
N PHE A 357 -8.52 -2.64 -11.31
CA PHE A 357 -7.47 -2.95 -12.27
C PHE A 357 -6.72 -4.21 -11.82
N LYS A 358 -6.71 -5.25 -12.65
CA LYS A 358 -5.99 -6.49 -12.38
C LYS A 358 -4.60 -6.42 -12.97
N TYR A 359 -3.62 -6.62 -12.10
CA TYR A 359 -2.21 -6.62 -12.47
C TYR A 359 -1.51 -7.83 -11.83
N ASN A 360 -0.45 -8.30 -12.48
CA ASN A 360 0.42 -9.28 -11.85
C ASN A 360 1.28 -8.62 -10.76
N SER A 361 1.91 -9.43 -9.91
CA SER A 361 2.72 -8.93 -8.80
C SER A 361 3.83 -7.98 -9.25
N GLN A 362 4.52 -8.27 -10.37
CA GLN A 362 5.56 -7.38 -10.90
C GLN A 362 5.00 -5.99 -11.22
N LYS A 363 3.89 -5.90 -11.95
CA LYS A 363 3.31 -4.61 -12.34
C LYS A 363 2.82 -3.82 -11.12
N VAL A 364 2.27 -4.50 -10.10
CA VAL A 364 1.92 -3.84 -8.83
C VAL A 364 3.18 -3.27 -8.15
N ARG A 365 4.28 -4.01 -8.11
CA ARG A 365 5.57 -3.52 -7.58
C ARG A 365 6.11 -2.32 -8.35
N GLU A 366 5.98 -2.31 -9.68
CA GLU A 366 6.37 -1.16 -10.52
C GLU A 366 5.57 0.11 -10.15
N ILE A 367 4.27 -0.04 -9.85
CA ILE A 367 3.44 1.08 -9.40
C ILE A 367 3.91 1.61 -8.05
N GLU A 368 4.24 0.73 -7.10
CA GLU A 368 4.78 1.11 -5.78
C GLU A 368 6.10 1.87 -5.93
N LEU A 369 7.02 1.37 -6.77
CA LEU A 369 8.30 2.04 -7.08
C LEU A 369 8.12 3.38 -7.79
N ASN A 370 7.03 3.56 -8.52
CA ASN A 370 6.65 4.84 -9.12
C ASN A 370 5.82 5.73 -8.18
N ASN A 371 6.04 5.60 -6.86
CA ASN A 371 5.35 6.36 -5.82
C ASN A 371 3.83 6.26 -5.90
N PHE A 372 3.32 5.07 -6.22
CA PHE A 372 1.89 4.76 -6.26
C PHE A 372 1.08 5.59 -7.28
N LYS A 373 1.73 6.25 -8.24
CA LYS A 373 1.02 7.11 -9.20
C LYS A 373 0.04 6.33 -10.07
N PRO A 374 -1.12 6.91 -10.44
CA PRO A 374 -2.01 6.34 -11.45
C PRO A 374 -1.27 5.95 -12.73
N THR A 375 -1.57 4.76 -13.26
CA THR A 375 -1.01 4.31 -14.53
C THR A 375 -1.70 4.99 -15.71
N GLN A 376 -1.09 4.95 -16.90
CA GLN A 376 -1.67 5.56 -18.09
C GLN A 376 -3.03 4.94 -18.46
N GLU A 377 -3.17 3.63 -18.27
CA GLU A 377 -4.42 2.89 -18.51
C GLU A 377 -5.53 3.37 -17.57
N MET A 378 -5.20 3.62 -16.29
CA MET A 378 -6.15 4.19 -15.33
C MET A 378 -6.57 5.60 -15.71
N ILE A 379 -5.62 6.45 -16.13
CA ILE A 379 -5.89 7.83 -16.53
C ILE A 379 -6.85 7.86 -17.72
N ILE A 380 -6.56 7.07 -18.77
CA ILE A 380 -7.39 6.97 -19.96
C ILE A 380 -8.80 6.49 -19.60
N GLU A 381 -8.92 5.42 -18.81
CA GLU A 381 -10.22 4.87 -18.47
C GLU A 381 -11.07 5.84 -17.62
N MET A 382 -10.44 6.64 -16.76
CA MET A 382 -11.15 7.66 -15.98
C MET A 382 -11.54 8.89 -16.82
N GLN A 383 -10.80 9.23 -17.88
CA GLN A 383 -11.22 10.23 -18.86
C GLN A 383 -12.46 9.76 -19.65
N GLU A 384 -12.48 8.49 -20.04
CA GLU A 384 -13.64 7.87 -20.69
C GLU A 384 -14.86 7.82 -19.77
N LEU A 385 -14.65 7.52 -18.48
CA LEU A 385 -15.69 7.62 -17.46
C LEU A 385 -16.24 9.05 -17.34
N GLU A 386 -15.38 10.08 -17.34
CA GLU A 386 -15.81 11.48 -17.31
C GLU A 386 -16.73 11.80 -18.50
N ALA A 387 -16.29 11.47 -19.71
CA ALA A 387 -17.06 11.69 -20.93
C ALA A 387 -18.41 10.96 -20.90
N TRP A 388 -18.43 9.72 -20.41
CA TRP A 388 -19.66 8.95 -20.27
C TRP A 388 -20.62 9.55 -19.24
N LEU A 389 -20.13 9.97 -18.07
CA LEU A 389 -20.95 10.60 -17.03
C LEU A 389 -21.51 11.95 -17.50
N ARG A 390 -20.74 12.76 -18.24
CA ARG A 390 -21.24 13.98 -18.90
C ARG A 390 -22.41 13.67 -19.82
N LYS A 391 -22.27 12.66 -20.69
CA LYS A 391 -23.34 12.23 -21.61
C LYS A 391 -24.58 11.72 -20.88
N MET A 392 -24.40 10.92 -19.83
CA MET A 392 -25.50 10.31 -19.09
C MET A 392 -26.28 11.31 -18.23
N SER A 393 -25.60 12.36 -17.75
CA SER A 393 -26.17 13.38 -16.87
C SER A 393 -26.65 14.63 -17.61
N GLY A 394 -26.05 14.97 -18.75
CA GLY A 394 -26.21 16.28 -19.39
C GLY A 394 -25.59 17.42 -18.56
N LYS A 395 -24.64 17.12 -17.66
CA LYS A 395 -24.00 18.08 -16.75
C LYS A 395 -22.50 18.21 -17.04
N ASP A 396 -21.91 19.30 -16.56
CA ASP A 396 -20.47 19.46 -16.49
C ASP A 396 -19.91 18.64 -15.32
N VAL A 397 -19.47 17.41 -15.64
CA VAL A 397 -18.93 16.45 -14.68
C VAL A 397 -17.40 16.42 -14.81
N LYS A 398 -16.67 16.45 -13.68
CA LYS A 398 -15.22 16.20 -13.67
C LYS A 398 -14.88 14.96 -12.87
N VAL A 399 -13.91 14.18 -13.34
CA VAL A 399 -13.36 13.02 -12.63
C VAL A 399 -11.94 13.38 -12.20
N ILE A 400 -11.77 13.73 -10.92
CA ILE A 400 -10.50 14.12 -10.33
C ILE A 400 -9.81 12.88 -9.78
N LEU A 401 -8.60 12.59 -10.26
CA LEU A 401 -7.83 11.43 -9.81
C LEU A 401 -7.12 11.70 -8.49
N PRO A 402 -6.99 10.67 -7.62
CA PRO A 402 -6.11 10.74 -6.47
C PRO A 402 -4.64 10.78 -6.91
N SER A 403 -3.75 11.29 -6.04
CA SER A 403 -2.31 11.34 -6.31
C SER A 403 -1.64 9.96 -6.24
N GLU A 404 -2.24 9.04 -5.49
CA GLU A 404 -1.81 7.65 -5.33
C GLU A 404 -2.97 6.70 -5.71
N VAL A 405 -2.65 5.46 -6.05
CA VAL A 405 -3.64 4.40 -6.29
C VAL A 405 -3.78 3.50 -5.07
N TYR A 406 -4.97 2.96 -4.88
CA TYR A 406 -5.25 2.01 -3.81
C TYR A 406 -4.77 0.60 -4.20
N ILE A 407 -3.60 0.21 -3.69
CA ILE A 407 -3.08 -1.15 -3.78
C ILE A 407 -3.57 -1.96 -2.58
N ARG A 408 -4.26 -3.07 -2.86
CA ARG A 408 -4.78 -3.98 -1.83
C ARG A 408 -3.75 -5.03 -1.40
N HIS A 409 -2.96 -5.51 -2.34
CA HIS A 409 -2.03 -6.61 -2.11
C HIS A 409 -0.88 -6.55 -3.11
N SER A 410 0.33 -6.74 -2.60
CA SER A 410 1.55 -6.87 -3.42
C SER A 410 2.49 -7.90 -2.80
N LEU A 411 2.80 -7.73 -1.51
CA LEU A 411 3.63 -8.64 -0.73
C LEU A 411 3.23 -8.65 0.74
N ASN A 412 3.75 -9.66 1.46
CA ASN A 412 3.67 -9.79 2.91
C ASN A 412 5.02 -10.26 3.45
N ILE A 413 5.48 -9.70 4.57
CA ILE A 413 6.68 -10.18 5.24
C ILE A 413 6.44 -11.60 5.80
N MET A 414 7.48 -12.42 5.85
CA MET A 414 7.37 -13.84 6.23
C MET A 414 8.10 -14.16 7.53
N ASP A 415 9.23 -13.52 7.80
CA ASP A 415 10.02 -13.72 9.03
C ASP A 415 9.49 -12.89 10.20
N VAL A 416 8.30 -13.23 10.68
CA VAL A 416 7.67 -12.63 11.86
C VAL A 416 7.68 -13.58 13.06
N VAL A 417 7.42 -13.06 14.26
CA VAL A 417 7.38 -13.87 15.50
C VAL A 417 6.36 -15.00 15.37
N ASP A 418 5.14 -14.67 14.95
CA ASP A 418 4.09 -15.63 14.66
C ASP A 418 3.17 -15.08 13.56
N PRO A 419 3.15 -15.68 12.35
CA PRO A 419 2.33 -15.18 11.26
C PRO A 419 0.84 -15.48 11.48
N LEU A 420 -0.04 -14.55 11.10
CA LEU A 420 -1.47 -14.80 11.11
C LEU A 420 -1.92 -15.46 9.80
N THR A 421 -2.36 -16.70 9.88
CA THR A 421 -2.78 -17.48 8.70
C THR A 421 -4.27 -17.39 8.40
N GLY A 422 -4.65 -17.73 7.17
CA GLY A 422 -6.04 -17.79 6.76
C GLY A 422 -6.80 -18.90 7.46
N LYS A 423 -6.12 -20.04 7.69
CA LYS A 423 -6.63 -21.17 8.45
C LYS A 423 -6.95 -20.79 9.90
N GLU A 424 -6.03 -20.11 10.58
CA GLU A 424 -6.26 -19.66 11.96
C GLU A 424 -7.43 -18.69 12.03
N ILE A 425 -7.51 -17.71 11.12
CA ILE A 425 -8.64 -16.76 11.08
C ILE A 425 -9.99 -17.50 10.97
N LEU A 426 -10.07 -18.54 10.14
CA LEU A 426 -11.27 -19.36 10.00
C LEU A 426 -11.62 -20.13 11.28
N GLN A 427 -10.61 -20.49 12.08
CA GLN A 427 -10.72 -21.24 13.33
C GLN A 427 -10.90 -20.36 14.57
N GLY A 428 -10.96 -19.04 14.43
CA GLY A 428 -11.17 -18.09 15.52
C GLY A 428 -9.96 -17.23 15.88
N GLY A 429 -8.87 -17.33 15.11
CA GLY A 429 -7.67 -16.50 15.26
C GLY A 429 -6.70 -17.01 16.32
N THR A 430 -5.87 -16.10 16.82
CA THR A 430 -4.84 -16.42 17.81
C THR A 430 -5.46 -16.82 19.15
N SER A 431 -4.67 -17.55 19.96
CA SER A 431 -5.05 -17.91 21.32
C SER A 431 -5.18 -16.68 22.23
N ALA A 432 -5.83 -16.84 23.39
CA ALA A 432 -6.13 -15.71 24.25
C ALA A 432 -4.87 -15.01 24.78
N GLU A 433 -3.80 -15.75 25.06
CA GLU A 433 -2.49 -15.22 25.45
C GLU A 433 -1.82 -14.41 24.35
N ASN A 434 -2.04 -14.77 23.09
CA ASN A 434 -1.46 -14.12 21.91
C ASN A 434 -2.45 -13.15 21.23
N SER A 435 -3.28 -12.48 22.01
CA SER A 435 -4.36 -11.63 21.49
C SER A 435 -4.44 -10.27 22.18
N ILE A 436 -4.52 -9.21 21.39
CA ILE A 436 -4.87 -7.87 21.88
C ILE A 436 -6.35 -7.54 21.70
N GLY A 437 -7.05 -8.28 20.82
CA GLY A 437 -8.42 -7.97 20.46
C GLY A 437 -9.07 -9.02 19.56
N THR A 438 -10.27 -8.71 19.08
CA THR A 438 -11.04 -9.51 18.12
C THR A 438 -11.48 -8.61 16.99
N PHE A 439 -11.41 -9.10 15.77
CA PHE A 439 -11.85 -8.41 14.56
C PHE A 439 -12.80 -9.29 13.75
N SER A 440 -13.72 -8.65 13.01
CA SER A 440 -14.62 -9.33 12.09
C SER A 440 -14.88 -8.48 10.87
N TYR A 441 -14.57 -9.01 9.69
CA TYR A 441 -14.91 -8.44 8.38
C TYR A 441 -14.85 -9.56 7.35
N GLU A 442 -15.55 -9.46 6.22
CA GLU A 442 -15.49 -10.48 5.17
C GLU A 442 -14.07 -10.60 4.60
N PHE A 443 -13.73 -11.77 4.06
CA PHE A 443 -12.55 -11.89 3.22
C PHE A 443 -12.76 -11.10 1.92
N ASP A 444 -12.15 -9.92 1.83
CA ASP A 444 -12.31 -8.99 0.72
C ASP A 444 -11.32 -9.29 -0.42
N PHE A 445 -11.70 -10.25 -1.26
CA PHE A 445 -11.02 -10.59 -2.51
C PHE A 445 -11.54 -9.78 -3.70
N ARG A 446 -11.78 -8.47 -3.53
CA ARG A 446 -12.39 -7.66 -4.59
C ARG A 446 -11.69 -7.82 -5.94
N GLY A 447 -12.47 -8.20 -6.96
CA GLY A 447 -11.97 -8.50 -8.29
C GLY A 447 -11.47 -9.94 -8.52
N GLY A 448 -11.49 -10.79 -7.48
CA GLY A 448 -11.15 -12.20 -7.56
C GLY A 448 -9.66 -12.51 -7.62
N VAL A 449 -9.32 -13.75 -7.26
CA VAL A 449 -7.97 -14.32 -7.31
C VAL A 449 -8.06 -15.64 -8.06
N LYS A 450 -7.48 -15.70 -9.26
CA LYS A 450 -7.59 -16.88 -10.11
C LYS A 450 -6.80 -18.03 -9.51
N GLY A 451 -7.35 -19.25 -9.54
CA GLY A 451 -6.66 -20.44 -9.03
C GLY A 451 -6.62 -20.58 -7.50
N LEU A 452 -7.29 -19.70 -6.75
CA LEU A 452 -7.35 -19.80 -5.28
C LEU A 452 -8.19 -21.00 -4.80
N GLY A 453 -9.20 -21.41 -5.58
CA GLY A 453 -9.98 -22.63 -5.32
C GLY A 453 -11.02 -22.53 -4.20
N ILE A 454 -11.35 -21.31 -3.74
CA ILE A 454 -12.24 -21.08 -2.60
C ILE A 454 -13.55 -20.43 -3.06
N ASN A 455 -14.65 -21.19 -2.99
CA ASN A 455 -15.95 -20.76 -3.51
C ASN A 455 -16.92 -20.19 -2.45
N TYR A 456 -16.54 -20.23 -1.17
CA TYR A 456 -17.35 -19.67 -0.08
C TYR A 456 -16.50 -19.49 1.17
N LEU A 457 -16.58 -18.34 1.83
CA LEU A 457 -15.97 -18.11 3.14
C LEU A 457 -17.03 -17.58 4.10
N PRO A 458 -17.09 -18.09 5.35
CA PRO A 458 -17.94 -17.51 6.37
C PRO A 458 -17.46 -16.09 6.69
N LEU A 459 -18.32 -15.26 7.29
CA LEU A 459 -17.86 -14.02 7.93
C LEU A 459 -16.99 -14.42 9.14
N PRO A 460 -15.66 -14.25 9.10
CA PRO A 460 -14.80 -14.64 10.21
C PRO A 460 -15.02 -13.71 11.41
N ARG A 461 -14.77 -14.24 12.60
CA ARG A 461 -14.60 -13.47 13.81
C ARG A 461 -13.41 -14.09 14.53
N TYR A 462 -12.31 -13.37 14.57
CA TYR A 462 -11.03 -13.94 14.96
C TYR A 462 -10.30 -13.02 15.93
N ASN A 463 -9.63 -13.62 16.91
CA ASN A 463 -8.69 -12.88 17.73
C ASN A 463 -7.41 -12.59 16.95
N PHE A 464 -6.76 -11.49 17.28
CA PHE A 464 -5.51 -11.10 16.67
C PHE A 464 -4.57 -10.49 17.71
N GLY A 465 -3.28 -10.71 17.48
CA GLY A 465 -2.17 -10.21 18.30
C GLY A 465 -1.24 -9.26 17.54
N ILE A 466 -0.14 -8.90 18.18
CA ILE A 466 0.93 -8.08 17.61
C ILE A 466 2.02 -8.90 16.92
N GLU A 467 2.09 -10.20 17.17
CA GLU A 467 3.19 -11.09 16.78
C GLU A 467 3.38 -11.15 15.26
N SER A 468 2.29 -11.09 14.50
CA SER A 468 2.32 -11.02 13.02
C SER A 468 2.95 -9.74 12.48
N ALA A 469 3.10 -8.70 13.30
CA ALA A 469 3.79 -7.46 12.93
C ALA A 469 5.24 -7.42 13.41
N LEU A 470 5.66 -8.28 14.34
CA LEU A 470 7.01 -8.24 14.92
C LEU A 470 8.00 -9.00 14.05
N ALA A 471 9.04 -8.35 13.53
CA ALA A 471 10.07 -9.04 12.78
C ALA A 471 10.88 -9.97 13.69
N LYS A 472 11.08 -11.21 13.26
CA LYS A 472 11.81 -12.23 14.03
C LYS A 472 13.32 -11.99 14.01
N ASN A 473 13.87 -11.77 12.80
CA ASN A 473 15.31 -11.67 12.55
C ASN A 473 15.86 -10.23 12.64
N VAL A 474 14.98 -9.24 12.82
CA VAL A 474 15.34 -7.84 13.10
C VAL A 474 14.57 -7.42 14.34
N ASN A 475 15.17 -7.66 15.50
CA ASN A 475 14.49 -7.78 16.78
C ASN A 475 13.89 -6.48 17.34
N ASN A 476 14.23 -5.34 16.75
CA ASN A 476 13.68 -4.03 17.09
C ASN A 476 12.84 -3.41 15.98
N LEU A 477 12.34 -4.21 15.04
CA LEU A 477 11.53 -3.78 13.91
C LEU A 477 10.13 -4.42 13.95
N ALA A 478 9.11 -3.61 13.69
CA ALA A 478 7.76 -4.08 13.40
C ALA A 478 7.25 -3.56 12.05
N VAL A 479 6.33 -4.28 11.41
CA VAL A 479 5.66 -3.89 10.16
C VAL A 479 4.15 -3.94 10.36
N VAL A 480 3.50 -2.79 10.20
CA VAL A 480 2.05 -2.64 10.41
C VAL A 480 1.37 -2.15 9.15
N GLY A 481 0.33 -2.87 8.72
CA GLY A 481 -0.45 -2.55 7.52
C GLY A 481 -0.62 -3.77 6.63
N ARG A 482 -1.02 -3.54 5.37
CA ARG A 482 -1.31 -4.62 4.42
C ARG A 482 -0.14 -5.57 4.13
N SER A 483 1.09 -5.14 4.39
CA SER A 483 2.32 -5.90 4.13
C SER A 483 2.87 -6.63 5.38
N SER A 484 2.13 -6.61 6.49
CA SER A 484 2.47 -7.36 7.72
C SER A 484 2.43 -8.87 7.49
N GLY A 485 2.78 -9.65 8.53
CA GLY A 485 2.95 -11.11 8.48
C GLY A 485 1.65 -11.89 8.37
N TYR A 486 0.97 -11.74 7.23
CA TYR A 486 -0.29 -12.42 6.91
C TYR A 486 -0.05 -13.48 5.85
N ILE A 487 -0.55 -14.70 6.10
CA ILE A 487 -0.31 -15.84 5.24
C ILE A 487 -1.59 -16.28 4.55
N GLY A 488 -1.47 -16.44 3.23
CA GLY A 488 -2.46 -17.09 2.41
C GLY A 488 -3.69 -16.22 2.25
N ILE A 489 -4.86 -16.70 2.66
CA ILE A 489 -6.08 -15.90 2.57
C ILE A 489 -6.21 -14.83 3.66
N ALA A 490 -5.38 -14.86 4.70
CA ALA A 490 -5.42 -13.84 5.76
C ALA A 490 -5.26 -12.42 5.20
N VAL A 491 -4.48 -12.26 4.12
CA VAL A 491 -4.25 -10.97 3.46
C VAL A 491 -5.56 -10.29 3.02
N ALA A 492 -6.64 -11.04 2.78
CA ALA A 492 -7.90 -10.47 2.30
C ALA A 492 -8.76 -9.85 3.43
N VAL A 493 -8.44 -10.09 4.69
CA VAL A 493 -9.19 -9.56 5.85
C VAL A 493 -8.31 -8.84 6.86
N ALA A 494 -7.09 -9.30 7.11
CA ALA A 494 -6.17 -8.66 8.06
C ALA A 494 -5.62 -7.32 7.54
N ARG A 495 -5.59 -7.11 6.20
CA ARG A 495 -5.22 -5.82 5.59
C ARG A 495 -6.27 -4.71 5.77
N ILE A 496 -7.47 -5.04 6.26
CA ILE A 496 -8.55 -4.06 6.34
C ILE A 496 -8.11 -2.93 7.27
N GLN A 497 -8.26 -1.69 6.79
CA GLN A 497 -7.65 -0.52 7.41
C GLN A 497 -7.92 -0.41 8.92
N THR A 498 -9.15 -0.73 9.34
CA THR A 498 -9.54 -0.72 10.76
C THR A 498 -8.71 -1.70 11.61
N MET A 499 -8.45 -2.91 11.11
CA MET A 499 -7.59 -3.88 11.80
C MET A 499 -6.15 -3.36 11.89
N SER A 500 -5.60 -2.83 10.79
CA SER A 500 -4.25 -2.26 10.77
C SER A 500 -4.09 -1.09 11.75
N ILE A 501 -5.12 -0.25 11.93
CA ILE A 501 -5.11 0.84 12.93
C ILE A 501 -5.06 0.30 14.36
N TYR A 502 -5.83 -0.77 14.66
CA TYR A 502 -5.80 -1.42 15.98
C TYR A 502 -4.42 -2.02 16.27
N GLN A 503 -3.84 -2.71 15.29
CA GLN A 503 -2.50 -3.29 15.40
C GLN A 503 -1.43 -2.19 15.53
N GLY A 504 -1.56 -1.07 14.81
CA GLY A 504 -0.64 0.07 14.92
C GLY A 504 -0.66 0.71 16.29
N GLN A 505 -1.84 0.96 16.85
CA GLN A 505 -2.00 1.42 18.23
C GLN A 505 -1.27 0.49 19.22
N ALA A 506 -1.48 -0.83 19.11
CA ALA A 506 -0.87 -1.82 20.00
C ALA A 506 0.65 -1.92 19.84
N ILE A 507 1.16 -1.89 18.60
CA ILE A 507 2.61 -1.89 18.33
C ILE A 507 3.28 -0.63 18.87
N GLY A 508 2.61 0.52 18.85
CA GLY A 508 3.07 1.73 19.52
C GLY A 508 3.29 1.53 21.02
N VAL A 509 2.33 0.88 21.69
CA VAL A 509 2.44 0.51 23.11
C VAL A 509 3.58 -0.49 23.33
N ALA A 510 3.68 -1.52 22.49
CA ALA A 510 4.73 -2.54 22.56
C ALA A 510 6.13 -1.91 22.45
N ALA A 511 6.34 -1.02 21.48
CA ALA A 511 7.61 -0.33 21.27
C ALA A 511 8.01 0.52 22.48
N ALA A 512 7.05 1.19 23.12
CA ALA A 512 7.30 1.97 24.33
C ALA A 512 7.66 1.07 25.53
N MET A 513 6.95 -0.05 25.70
CA MET A 513 7.24 -1.02 26.76
C MET A 513 8.62 -1.66 26.57
N ALA A 514 8.96 -2.04 25.34
CA ALA A 514 10.29 -2.57 25.00
C ALA A 514 11.40 -1.56 25.36
N ASN A 515 11.20 -0.28 25.02
CA ASN A 515 12.15 0.79 25.34
C ASN A 515 12.28 1.04 26.86
N GLN A 516 11.17 0.97 27.61
CA GLN A 516 11.19 1.11 29.08
C GLN A 516 11.88 -0.07 29.78
N LYS A 517 11.72 -1.28 29.24
CA LYS A 517 12.32 -2.52 29.77
C LYS A 517 13.74 -2.77 29.27
N ASP A 518 14.23 -1.97 28.32
CA ASP A 518 15.49 -2.16 27.59
C ASP A 518 15.63 -3.58 27.01
N ILE A 519 14.56 -4.07 26.37
CA ILE A 519 14.54 -5.38 25.68
C ILE A 519 14.18 -5.19 24.20
N PRO A 520 14.51 -6.16 23.33
CA PRO A 520 14.06 -6.15 21.95
C PRO A 520 12.53 -6.07 21.82
N LEU A 521 12.06 -5.34 20.81
CA LEU A 521 10.63 -5.16 20.53
C LEU A 521 9.91 -6.49 20.34
N ASN A 522 10.56 -7.44 19.66
CA ASN A 522 9.97 -8.76 19.39
C ASN A 522 9.90 -9.70 20.61
N GLN A 523 10.29 -9.23 21.80
CA GLN A 523 10.10 -9.96 23.07
C GLN A 523 8.85 -9.51 23.85
N ILE A 524 8.18 -8.44 23.40
CA ILE A 524 6.92 -8.01 24.00
C ILE A 524 5.77 -8.87 23.48
N THR A 525 4.93 -9.36 24.39
CA THR A 525 3.80 -10.24 24.07
C THR A 525 2.49 -9.47 23.92
N SER A 526 1.53 -10.03 23.17
CA SER A 526 0.17 -9.48 23.09
C SER A 526 -0.53 -9.39 24.45
N ALA A 527 -0.29 -10.33 25.37
CA ALA A 527 -0.86 -10.30 26.71
C ALA A 527 -0.45 -9.03 27.48
N GLU A 528 0.85 -8.72 27.51
CA GLU A 528 1.38 -7.52 28.16
C GLU A 528 0.84 -6.23 27.53
N VAL A 529 0.76 -6.20 26.19
CA VAL A 529 0.23 -5.04 25.47
C VAL A 529 -1.26 -4.86 25.73
N ARG A 530 -2.03 -5.95 25.78
CA ARG A 530 -3.45 -5.90 26.13
C ARG A 530 -3.65 -5.32 27.52
N GLU A 531 -2.93 -5.83 28.53
CA GLU A 531 -2.99 -5.32 29.89
C GLU A 531 -2.67 -3.83 29.94
N LYS A 532 -1.60 -3.40 29.25
CA LYS A 532 -1.23 -1.98 29.20
C LYS A 532 -2.27 -1.12 28.49
N LEU A 533 -2.90 -1.63 27.42
CA LEU A 533 -4.00 -0.95 26.73
C LEU A 533 -5.23 -0.81 27.63
N GLU A 534 -5.55 -1.81 28.44
CA GLU A 534 -6.65 -1.77 29.41
C GLU A 534 -6.37 -0.75 30.52
N GLU A 535 -5.15 -0.73 31.05
CA GLU A 535 -4.68 0.27 32.02
C GLU A 535 -4.81 1.70 31.47
N LEU A 536 -4.26 1.95 30.27
CA LEU A 536 -4.23 3.28 29.65
C LEU A 536 -5.63 3.81 29.27
N THR A 537 -6.62 2.93 29.12
CA THR A 537 -7.96 3.31 28.67
C THR A 537 -9.04 3.20 29.73
N GLY A 538 -8.78 2.45 30.82
CA GLY A 538 -9.80 2.03 31.77
C GLY A 538 -10.89 1.14 31.14
N LYS A 539 -10.63 0.52 29.98
CA LYS A 539 -11.57 -0.35 29.25
C LYS A 539 -11.09 -1.79 29.31
N GLN A 540 -12.01 -2.73 29.11
CA GLN A 540 -11.72 -4.18 29.16
C GLN A 540 -11.83 -4.82 27.77
N THR A 541 -10.88 -5.68 27.45
CA THR A 541 -10.89 -6.49 26.23
C THR A 541 -11.87 -7.64 26.40
N LYS A 542 -12.66 -7.91 25.37
CA LYS A 542 -13.47 -9.13 25.31
C LYS A 542 -13.10 -9.86 24.04
N LEU A 543 -12.35 -10.95 24.19
CA LEU A 543 -12.02 -11.84 23.10
C LEU A 543 -13.26 -12.67 22.72
N ARG A 544 -13.50 -12.78 21.42
CA ARG A 544 -14.68 -13.45 20.85
C ARG A 544 -14.32 -14.24 19.58
N GLY A 545 -13.06 -14.58 19.40
CA GLY A 545 -12.61 -15.51 18.37
C GLY A 545 -13.44 -16.78 18.43
N GLU A 546 -13.94 -17.23 17.28
CA GLU A 546 -14.81 -18.39 17.20
C GLU A 546 -14.57 -19.14 15.89
N ASN A 547 -14.55 -20.47 15.98
CA ASN A 547 -14.48 -21.31 14.81
C ASN A 547 -15.80 -21.24 14.03
N ARG A 548 -15.73 -20.83 12.76
CA ARG A 548 -16.91 -20.61 11.89
C ARG A 548 -16.90 -21.46 10.63
N ILE A 549 -16.04 -22.48 10.55
CA ILE A 549 -15.91 -23.31 9.34
C ILE A 549 -17.13 -24.19 9.06
N GLY A 550 -17.89 -24.57 10.10
CA GLY A 550 -18.96 -25.56 9.99
C GLY A 550 -18.43 -26.90 9.46
N ASP A 551 -19.20 -27.59 8.63
CA ASP A 551 -18.82 -28.89 8.04
C ASP A 551 -18.01 -28.75 6.73
N LYS A 552 -17.58 -27.54 6.36
CA LYS A 552 -16.89 -27.28 5.09
C LYS A 552 -15.40 -27.61 5.19
N ASP A 553 -14.87 -28.21 4.13
CA ASP A 553 -13.45 -28.52 4.02
C ASP A 553 -12.63 -27.30 3.57
N TYR A 554 -11.78 -26.81 4.48
CA TYR A 554 -10.78 -25.77 4.22
C TYR A 554 -9.35 -26.30 4.41
N SER A 555 -9.12 -27.61 4.30
CA SER A 555 -7.81 -28.26 4.47
C SER A 555 -6.71 -27.69 3.56
N HIS A 556 -7.09 -27.17 2.40
CA HIS A 556 -6.19 -26.52 1.43
C HIS A 556 -5.85 -25.06 1.79
N VAL A 557 -6.56 -24.44 2.73
CA VAL A 557 -6.29 -23.08 3.20
C VAL A 557 -5.09 -23.11 4.13
N LYS A 558 -4.12 -22.24 3.86
CA LYS A 558 -2.93 -22.12 4.70
C LYS A 558 -3.10 -21.14 5.83
#